data_AF-Q4N827-F1
#
_entry.id   AF-Q4N827-F1
#
_cell.length_a   1.000
_cell.length_b   1.000
_cell.length_c   1.000
_cell.angle_alpha   90.00
_cell.angle_beta   90.00
_cell.angle_gamma   90.00
#
_symmetry.space_group_name_H-M   'P 1'
#
loop_
_entity.id
_entity.type
_entity.pdbx_description
1 polymer ?
#
loop_
_entity_poly.entity_id
_entity_poly.type
_entity_poly.pdbx_seq_one_letter_code
_entity_poly.pdbx_strand_id
1 'polypeptide(L)'
;MITDSDLLVGVKLAKPTNKTFFRGLNNTSNGNDTNNTSNDSPKFIDHSQDTDLSLTKEDGDGKVNIWDHISSLEKKNLCLNCEKHHFKNKDIKICIKCSRICKRLKCIHCKEEFAAHKFCKKAEKIYKRTLCLNCAKNIATYNSDPKLCRYCNCWASWRETSECDRCFKFLEKFGNPTNCEMCNKNSSFNTENNLNKIYNNLKLCYLCIYEFKKNDYYIKKKFKKEKKSQDDPSESNSTH
;
A
#
# COMPACT_ATOMS: atom_id res chain seq x y z
N MET A 1 29.04 -22.54 -9.16
CA MET A 1 28.30 -21.96 -10.30
C MET A 1 27.07 -22.84 -10.50
N ILE A 2 25.89 -22.32 -10.19
CA ILE A 2 24.62 -23.06 -10.24
C ILE A 2 23.92 -22.60 -11.51
N THR A 3 23.59 -23.54 -12.39
CA THR A 3 22.94 -23.31 -13.69
C THR A 3 21.41 -23.38 -13.57
N ASP A 4 20.71 -22.59 -14.38
CA ASP A 4 19.27 -22.28 -14.35
C ASP A 4 18.29 -23.45 -14.68
N SER A 5 18.61 -24.69 -14.31
CA SER A 5 17.79 -25.87 -14.65
C SER A 5 17.04 -26.50 -13.46
N ASP A 6 17.20 -26.01 -12.23
CA ASP A 6 16.67 -26.66 -11.02
C ASP A 6 15.45 -25.98 -10.35
N LEU A 7 14.74 -25.07 -11.03
CA LEU A 7 13.57 -24.37 -10.45
C LEU A 7 12.19 -24.88 -10.90
N LEU A 8 12.11 -26.06 -11.52
CA LEU A 8 10.86 -26.75 -11.81
C LEU A 8 10.62 -27.92 -10.86
N VAL A 9 10.28 -27.61 -9.61
CA VAL A 9 9.58 -28.57 -8.73
C VAL A 9 8.17 -28.04 -8.49
N GLY A 10 7.23 -28.71 -9.16
CA GLY A 10 5.82 -28.42 -9.13
C GLY A 10 5.21 -28.55 -7.74
N VAL A 11 4.53 -27.52 -7.28
CA VAL A 11 3.52 -27.65 -6.24
C VAL A 11 2.28 -28.27 -6.88
N LYS A 12 2.21 -29.61 -6.85
CA LYS A 12 0.96 -30.35 -7.04
C LYS A 12 0.00 -29.91 -5.95
N LEU A 13 -1.05 -29.18 -6.33
CA LEU A 13 -2.20 -28.90 -5.47
C LEU A 13 -2.92 -30.22 -5.16
N ALA A 14 -2.62 -30.80 -3.99
CA ALA A 14 -3.42 -31.89 -3.44
C ALA A 14 -4.79 -31.33 -3.00
N LYS A 15 -5.87 -31.95 -3.49
CA LYS A 15 -7.24 -31.68 -3.07
C LYS A 15 -7.44 -32.20 -1.64
N PRO A 16 -7.95 -31.43 -0.68
CA PRO A 16 -8.46 -32.01 0.55
C PRO A 16 -9.88 -32.54 0.32
N THR A 17 -9.99 -33.85 0.48
CA THR A 17 -11.24 -34.62 0.55
C THR A 17 -12.05 -34.24 1.80
N ASN A 18 -13.34 -33.97 1.59
CA ASN A 18 -14.34 -33.91 2.64
C ASN A 18 -14.39 -35.22 3.44
N LYS A 19 -14.15 -35.16 4.75
CA LYS A 19 -14.74 -36.08 5.72
C LYS A 19 -15.11 -35.31 6.99
N THR A 20 -16.42 -35.28 7.20
CA THR A 20 -17.10 -34.96 8.45
C THR A 20 -16.59 -35.85 9.60
N PHE A 21 -16.33 -35.25 10.77
CA PHE A 21 -16.57 -35.91 12.05
C PHE A 21 -16.83 -34.90 13.18
N PHE A 22 -17.84 -35.23 13.98
CA PHE A 22 -18.48 -34.43 15.03
C PHE A 22 -17.71 -34.37 16.35
N ARG A 23 -18.08 -33.35 17.16
CA ARG A 23 -17.99 -33.13 18.63
C ARG A 23 -17.20 -31.84 18.90
N GLY A 24 -17.78 -30.72 19.35
CA GLY A 24 -18.91 -30.56 20.26
C GLY A 24 -18.34 -30.35 21.66
N LEU A 25 -18.28 -29.09 22.13
CA LEU A 25 -18.33 -28.71 23.54
C LEU A 25 -18.81 -27.27 23.65
N ASN A 26 -19.89 -27.12 24.39
CA ASN A 26 -20.57 -25.90 24.79
C ASN A 26 -19.72 -25.10 25.79
N ASN A 27 -19.96 -23.80 25.90
CA ASN A 27 -20.16 -23.18 27.22
C ASN A 27 -20.98 -21.88 27.12
N THR A 28 -22.20 -22.02 27.60
CA THR A 28 -23.04 -21.11 28.40
C THR A 28 -22.66 -19.63 28.54
N SER A 29 -23.62 -18.83 28.11
CA SER A 29 -24.03 -17.51 28.60
C SER A 29 -24.13 -17.39 30.13
N ASN A 30 -23.85 -16.19 30.65
CA ASN A 30 -24.64 -15.51 31.67
C ASN A 30 -24.39 -14.00 31.60
N GLY A 31 -25.48 -13.22 31.60
CA GLY A 31 -25.46 -11.76 31.54
C GLY A 31 -25.38 -11.11 32.92
N ASN A 32 -25.11 -9.80 32.93
CA ASN A 32 -26.03 -8.80 33.50
C ASN A 32 -25.54 -7.38 33.22
N ASP A 33 -26.52 -6.49 33.21
CA ASP A 33 -26.51 -5.09 32.83
C ASP A 33 -25.55 -4.20 33.63
N THR A 34 -25.14 -3.09 33.02
CA THR A 34 -25.43 -1.73 33.55
C THR A 34 -24.97 -0.65 32.57
N ASN A 35 -25.88 0.29 32.33
CA ASN A 35 -25.67 1.55 31.62
C ASN A 35 -24.57 2.38 32.29
N ASN A 36 -23.70 3.01 31.50
CA ASN A 36 -23.28 4.37 31.80
C ASN A 36 -22.81 5.10 30.54
N THR A 37 -23.58 6.13 30.20
CA THR A 37 -23.26 7.22 29.30
C THR A 37 -22.09 8.04 29.83
N SER A 38 -21.05 8.21 29.03
CA SER A 38 -20.18 9.40 29.08
C SER A 38 -19.51 9.53 27.71
N ASN A 39 -20.04 10.47 26.93
CA ASN A 39 -19.39 10.98 25.72
C ASN A 39 -18.20 11.83 26.15
N ASP A 40 -16.99 11.28 26.13
CA ASP A 40 -15.78 12.08 26.15
C ASP A 40 -14.94 11.78 24.91
N SER A 41 -15.04 12.70 23.96
CA SER A 41 -14.13 12.78 22.81
C SER A 41 -12.72 13.06 23.33
N PRO A 42 -11.66 12.33 22.91
CA PRO A 42 -10.31 12.67 23.28
C PRO A 42 -9.93 14.03 22.71
N LYS A 43 -9.78 15.02 23.60
CA LYS A 43 -9.23 16.34 23.28
C LYS A 43 -7.77 16.16 22.88
N PHE A 44 -7.45 16.51 21.63
CA PHE A 44 -6.09 16.60 21.14
C PHE A 44 -5.32 17.62 22.00
N ILE A 45 -4.33 17.14 22.75
CA ILE A 45 -3.37 17.99 23.47
C ILE A 45 -2.35 18.46 22.43
N ASP A 46 -2.37 19.77 22.17
CA ASP A 46 -1.35 20.47 21.40
C ASP A 46 -0.08 20.58 22.26
N HIS A 47 0.93 19.79 21.93
CA HIS A 47 2.29 19.99 22.40
C HIS A 47 3.12 20.56 21.25
N SER A 48 2.94 21.85 21.02
CA SER A 48 3.90 22.69 20.34
C SER A 48 5.17 22.77 21.19
N GLN A 49 6.18 21.99 20.81
CA GLN A 49 7.57 22.25 21.16
C GLN A 49 8.41 22.26 19.88
N ASP A 50 9.11 23.37 19.72
CA ASP A 50 9.77 23.84 18.52
C ASP A 50 10.85 22.87 18.02
N THR A 51 10.58 22.22 16.90
CA THR A 51 11.61 21.76 15.97
C THR A 51 11.27 22.35 14.61
N ASP A 52 11.81 23.55 14.37
CA ASP A 52 11.63 24.30 13.13
C ASP A 52 12.31 23.57 11.96
N LEU A 53 11.61 22.57 11.42
CA LEU A 53 11.93 21.91 10.15
C LEU A 53 11.03 22.48 9.05
N SER A 54 10.94 23.81 8.99
CA SER A 54 10.21 24.53 7.96
C SER A 54 10.93 24.41 6.61
N LEU A 55 10.49 23.42 5.84
CA LEU A 55 10.84 23.26 4.44
C LEU A 55 10.19 24.39 3.64
N THR A 56 10.85 25.52 3.56
CA THR A 56 10.37 26.67 2.77
C THR A 56 10.72 26.50 1.30
N LYS A 57 9.90 27.09 0.44
CA LYS A 57 10.24 27.39 -0.96
C LYS A 57 10.38 28.91 -1.03
N GLU A 58 11.53 29.40 -1.50
CA GLU A 58 11.71 30.83 -1.77
C GLU A 58 11.15 31.12 -3.16
N ASP A 59 9.90 31.57 -3.20
CA ASP A 59 9.35 32.35 -4.30
C ASP A 59 9.17 33.77 -3.73
N GLY A 60 9.42 34.83 -4.52
CA GLY A 60 9.61 36.23 -4.09
C GLY A 60 8.44 36.96 -3.40
N ASP A 61 7.54 36.24 -2.73
CA ASP A 61 6.42 36.76 -1.95
C ASP A 61 6.05 35.75 -0.83
N GLY A 62 6.89 35.70 0.22
CA GLY A 62 6.63 34.93 1.45
C GLY A 62 7.11 33.46 1.49
N LYS A 63 7.53 33.01 2.68
CA LYS A 63 7.91 31.61 2.94
C LYS A 63 6.67 30.71 2.94
N VAL A 64 6.41 30.02 1.83
CA VAL A 64 5.29 29.05 1.76
C VAL A 64 5.72 27.70 2.35
N ASN A 65 4.92 27.16 3.28
CA ASN A 65 5.10 25.82 3.82
C ASN A 65 5.02 24.76 2.70
N ILE A 66 5.98 23.84 2.64
CA ILE A 66 6.03 22.79 1.60
C ILE A 66 4.74 21.98 1.51
N TRP A 67 4.07 21.71 2.64
CA TRP A 67 2.86 20.91 2.68
C TRP A 67 1.67 21.65 2.08
N ASP A 68 1.61 22.97 2.25
CA ASP A 68 0.61 23.83 1.62
C ASP A 68 0.85 23.93 0.11
N HIS A 69 2.11 24.05 -0.30
CA HIS A 69 2.49 24.01 -1.71
C HIS A 69 2.11 22.68 -2.37
N ILE A 70 2.43 21.54 -1.75
CA ILE A 70 2.02 20.22 -2.22
C ILE A 70 0.49 20.14 -2.31
N SER A 71 -0.22 20.59 -1.28
CA SER A 71 -1.69 20.57 -1.24
C SER A 71 -2.29 21.43 -2.36
N SER A 72 -1.69 22.59 -2.65
CA SER A 72 -2.09 23.48 -3.75
C SER A 72 -1.92 22.80 -5.12
N LEU A 73 -0.80 22.10 -5.34
CA LEU A 73 -0.57 21.33 -6.55
C LEU A 73 -1.58 20.20 -6.71
N GLU A 74 -1.86 19.45 -5.64
CA GLU A 74 -2.83 18.35 -5.66
C GLU A 74 -4.25 18.84 -5.98
N LYS A 75 -4.68 19.95 -5.38
CA LYS A 75 -5.99 20.58 -5.68
C LYS A 75 -6.12 20.97 -7.15
N LYS A 76 -5.04 21.44 -7.78
CA LYS A 76 -4.98 21.80 -9.20
C LYS A 76 -4.71 20.60 -10.13
N ASN A 77 -4.60 19.38 -9.58
CA ASN A 77 -4.16 18.18 -10.27
C ASN A 77 -2.79 18.33 -10.99
N LEU A 78 -1.91 19.20 -10.48
CA LEU A 78 -0.59 19.45 -11.06
C LEU A 78 0.43 18.43 -10.56
N CYS A 79 1.28 17.99 -11.48
CA CYS A 79 2.29 16.96 -11.25
C CYS A 79 3.24 17.34 -10.11
N LEU A 80 3.35 16.48 -9.10
CA LEU A 80 4.25 16.66 -7.96
C LEU A 80 5.75 16.56 -8.29
N ASN A 81 6.10 16.37 -9.55
CA ASN A 81 7.49 16.38 -10.02
C ASN A 81 7.81 17.66 -10.82
N CYS A 82 7.05 17.93 -11.88
CA CYS A 82 7.32 19.06 -12.77
C CYS A 82 6.51 20.32 -12.47
N GLU A 83 5.45 20.24 -11.65
CA GLU A 83 4.53 21.33 -11.26
C GLU A 83 3.79 22.03 -12.42
N LYS A 84 4.00 21.58 -13.66
CA LYS A 84 3.45 22.22 -14.87
C LYS A 84 2.30 21.43 -15.50
N HIS A 85 2.46 20.11 -15.59
CA HIS A 85 1.52 19.26 -16.29
C HIS A 85 0.54 18.59 -15.33
N HIS A 86 -0.67 18.32 -15.79
CA HIS A 86 -1.64 17.61 -14.97
C HIS A 86 -1.31 16.12 -14.83
N PHE A 87 -1.55 15.56 -13.65
CA PHE A 87 -1.65 14.13 -13.46
C PHE A 87 -3.10 13.68 -13.70
N LYS A 88 -3.26 12.49 -14.30
CA LYS A 88 -4.60 11.90 -14.51
C LYS A 88 -5.00 10.95 -13.37
N ASN A 89 -4.02 10.33 -12.72
CA ASN A 89 -4.25 9.36 -11.67
C ASN A 89 -3.99 10.00 -10.30
N LYS A 90 -5.04 10.07 -9.47
CA LYS A 90 -5.01 10.64 -8.12
C LYS A 90 -4.11 9.87 -7.14
N ASP A 91 -3.79 8.61 -7.42
CA ASP A 91 -2.92 7.79 -6.59
C ASP A 91 -1.43 8.00 -6.91
N ILE A 92 -1.11 8.31 -8.17
CA ILE A 92 0.27 8.43 -8.65
C ILE A 92 0.74 9.90 -8.62
N LYS A 93 -0.18 10.88 -8.69
CA LYS A 93 0.04 12.33 -8.54
C LYS A 93 1.19 12.93 -9.37
N ILE A 94 1.59 12.26 -10.45
CA ILE A 94 2.56 12.76 -11.43
C ILE A 94 2.03 12.58 -12.87
N CYS A 95 2.48 13.45 -13.78
CA CYS A 95 2.08 13.38 -15.19
C CYS A 95 2.73 12.17 -15.89
N ILE A 96 2.18 11.79 -17.05
CA ILE A 96 2.64 10.64 -17.85
C ILE A 96 4.12 10.75 -18.25
N LYS A 97 4.60 11.97 -18.52
CA LYS A 97 6.02 12.19 -18.86
C LYS A 97 6.91 11.90 -17.64
N CYS A 98 6.54 12.44 -16.48
CA CYS A 98 7.29 12.23 -15.25
C CYS A 98 7.20 10.77 -14.76
N SER A 99 6.10 10.06 -14.97
CA SER A 99 5.97 8.67 -14.52
C SER A 99 6.93 7.70 -15.22
N ARG A 100 7.43 8.06 -16.40
CA ARG A 100 8.46 7.29 -17.12
C ARG A 100 9.89 7.53 -16.61
N ILE A 101 10.12 8.68 -15.96
CA ILE A 101 11.46 9.12 -15.52
C ILE A 101 11.64 8.90 -14.02
N CYS A 102 10.58 9.11 -13.23
CA CYS A 102 10.60 8.88 -11.80
C CYS A 102 10.78 7.39 -11.51
N LYS A 103 11.87 7.04 -10.82
CA LYS A 103 12.11 5.67 -10.34
C LYS A 103 10.94 5.23 -9.46
N ARG A 104 10.53 3.97 -9.61
CA ARG A 104 9.56 3.31 -8.73
C ARG A 104 10.34 2.68 -7.57
N LEU A 105 10.07 3.15 -6.35
CA LEU A 105 10.72 2.68 -5.13
C LEU A 105 9.68 2.12 -4.17
N LYS A 106 10.12 1.25 -3.25
CA LYS A 106 9.27 0.68 -2.20
C LYS A 106 9.52 1.44 -0.90
N CYS A 107 8.46 1.97 -0.28
CA CYS A 107 8.57 2.68 0.98
C CYS A 107 8.99 1.73 2.10
N ILE A 108 9.97 2.12 2.92
CA ILE A 108 10.43 1.26 4.02
C ILE A 108 9.36 1.05 5.10
N HIS A 109 8.42 1.98 5.25
CA HIS A 109 7.40 1.99 6.29
C HIS A 109 6.12 1.26 5.85
N CYS A 110 5.36 1.84 4.91
CA CYS A 110 4.09 1.26 4.46
C CYS A 110 4.23 0.09 3.48
N LYS A 111 5.44 -0.14 2.93
CA LYS A 111 5.74 -1.15 1.91
C LYS A 111 5.07 -0.93 0.55
N GLU A 112 4.38 0.20 0.36
CA GLU A 112 3.79 0.56 -0.93
C GLU A 112 4.85 1.08 -1.90
N GLU A 113 4.66 0.77 -3.18
CA GLU A 113 5.47 1.34 -4.24
C GLU A 113 5.00 2.74 -4.63
N PHE A 114 5.93 3.66 -4.72
CA PHE A 114 5.66 5.05 -5.09
C PHE A 114 6.60 5.52 -6.19
N ALA A 115 6.21 6.58 -6.90
CA ALA A 115 7.09 7.24 -7.84
C ALA A 115 7.93 8.25 -7.07
N ALA A 116 9.26 8.12 -7.13
CA ALA A 116 10.19 9.00 -6.44
C ALA A 116 10.28 10.37 -7.13
N HIS A 117 9.22 11.17 -7.00
CA HIS A 117 9.17 12.55 -7.46
C HIS A 117 9.99 13.46 -6.52
N LYS A 118 10.20 14.72 -6.93
CA LYS A 118 11.13 15.63 -6.24
C LYS A 118 10.86 15.80 -4.74
N PHE A 119 9.60 15.82 -4.29
CA PHE A 119 9.29 15.93 -2.85
C PHE A 119 9.68 14.65 -2.08
N CYS A 120 9.46 13.46 -2.64
CA CYS A 120 9.97 12.21 -2.06
C CYS A 120 11.50 12.21 -2.00
N LYS A 121 12.18 12.69 -3.05
CA LYS A 121 13.65 12.83 -3.05
C LYS A 121 14.13 13.81 -1.98
N LYS A 122 13.39 14.90 -1.75
CA LYS A 122 13.68 15.86 -0.65
C LYS A 122 13.53 15.17 0.71
N ALA A 123 12.43 14.45 0.93
CA ALA A 123 12.21 13.68 2.14
C ALA A 123 13.29 12.62 2.38
N GLU A 124 13.72 11.90 1.35
CA GLU A 124 14.79 10.90 1.43
C GLU A 124 16.13 11.53 1.85
N LYS A 125 16.44 12.73 1.37
CA LYS A 125 17.65 13.46 1.79
C LYS A 125 17.60 13.91 3.26
N ILE A 126 16.43 14.29 3.75
CA ILE A 126 16.21 14.77 5.12
C ILE A 126 16.25 13.61 6.10
N TYR A 127 15.40 12.61 5.87
CA TYR A 127 15.22 11.47 6.77
C TYR A 127 16.23 10.34 6.54
N LYS A 128 17.10 10.45 5.51
CA LYS A 128 18.09 9.44 5.10
C LYS A 128 17.48 8.05 4.86
N ARG A 129 16.23 8.01 4.39
CA ARG A 129 15.40 6.80 4.27
C ARG A 129 14.52 6.89 3.03
N THR A 130 14.33 5.78 2.33
CA THR A 130 13.43 5.71 1.16
C THR A 130 11.96 5.70 1.59
N LEU A 131 11.32 6.86 1.49
CA LEU A 131 9.98 7.12 2.02
C LEU A 131 9.02 7.60 0.93
N CYS A 132 7.77 7.11 0.97
CA CYS A 132 6.69 7.72 0.21
C CYS A 132 6.27 9.05 0.86
N LEU A 133 5.60 9.91 0.07
CA LEU A 133 5.18 11.23 0.53
C LEU A 133 4.26 11.17 1.76
N ASN A 134 3.37 10.17 1.83
CA ASN A 134 2.45 10.02 2.95
C ASN A 134 3.18 9.68 4.25
N CYS A 135 4.15 8.75 4.22
CA CYS A 135 4.97 8.46 5.39
C CYS A 135 5.85 9.65 5.78
N ALA A 136 6.42 10.37 4.81
CA ALA A 136 7.20 11.58 5.09
C ALA A 136 6.34 12.68 5.76
N LYS A 137 5.09 12.84 5.33
CA LYS A 137 4.12 13.75 5.95
C LYS A 137 3.83 13.33 7.39
N ASN A 138 3.55 12.06 7.61
CA ASN A 138 3.24 11.57 8.95
C ASN A 138 4.43 11.69 9.91
N ILE A 139 5.67 11.42 9.48
CA ILE A 139 6.86 11.68 10.31
C ILE A 139 6.91 13.16 10.72
N ALA A 140 6.69 14.08 9.78
CA ALA A 140 6.67 15.51 10.08
C ALA A 140 5.53 15.91 11.04
N THR A 141 4.36 15.24 10.96
CA THR A 141 3.21 15.54 11.80
C THR A 141 3.32 14.95 13.21
N TYR A 142 3.77 13.70 13.33
CA TYR A 142 3.81 12.96 14.60
C TYR A 142 5.18 13.00 15.28
N ASN A 143 6.18 13.59 14.63
CA ASN A 143 7.56 13.69 15.09
C ASN A 143 8.13 12.37 15.66
N SER A 144 7.77 11.25 15.04
CA SER A 144 8.12 9.91 15.52
C SER A 144 8.15 8.91 14.37
N ASP A 145 8.77 7.75 14.59
CA ASP A 145 8.70 6.63 13.65
C ASP A 145 7.39 5.85 13.83
N PRO A 146 6.84 5.26 12.75
CA PRO A 146 5.58 4.55 12.84
C PRO A 146 5.74 3.27 13.65
N LYS A 147 4.70 2.91 14.40
CA LYS A 147 4.58 1.59 15.04
C LYS A 147 4.15 0.53 14.02
N LEU A 148 4.36 -0.73 14.39
CA LEU A 148 3.79 -1.87 13.67
C LEU A 148 2.26 -1.84 13.78
N CYS A 149 1.59 -1.94 12.64
CA CYS A 149 0.15 -2.10 12.63
C CYS A 149 -0.26 -3.46 13.19
N ARG A 150 -1.13 -3.49 14.20
CA ARG A 150 -1.63 -4.70 14.87
C ARG A 150 -2.31 -5.73 13.95
N TYR A 151 -2.77 -5.29 12.77
CA TYR A 151 -3.44 -6.15 11.79
C TYR A 151 -2.51 -6.60 10.67
N CYS A 152 -1.90 -5.66 9.94
CA CYS A 152 -1.11 -5.98 8.75
C CYS A 152 0.41 -6.12 8.99
N ASN A 153 0.90 -5.74 10.17
CA ASN A 153 2.32 -5.65 10.55
C ASN A 153 3.15 -4.75 9.61
N CYS A 154 2.53 -3.81 8.90
CA CYS A 154 3.28 -2.72 8.26
C CYS A 154 3.73 -1.71 9.33
N TRP A 155 4.96 -1.22 9.19
CA TRP A 155 5.50 -0.08 9.96
C TRP A 155 4.84 1.21 9.47
N ALA A 156 3.55 1.38 9.73
CA ALA A 156 2.76 2.50 9.22
C ALA A 156 1.58 2.85 10.14
N SER A 157 1.68 2.51 11.42
CA SER A 157 0.73 2.98 12.43
C SER A 157 1.28 4.23 13.12
N TRP A 158 0.53 5.31 13.01
CA TRP A 158 0.87 6.61 13.60
C TRP A 158 -0.08 6.98 14.74
N ARG A 159 -1.05 6.09 15.00
CA ARG A 159 -2.12 6.27 15.98
C ARG A 159 -1.78 5.49 17.24
N GLU A 160 -2.32 5.92 18.37
CA GLU A 160 -2.14 5.25 19.66
C GLU A 160 -2.66 3.80 19.63
N THR A 161 -3.81 3.60 18.98
CA THR A 161 -4.50 2.32 18.81
C THR A 161 -3.73 1.29 17.96
N SER A 162 -2.57 1.66 17.44
CA SER A 162 -1.67 0.76 16.69
C SER A 162 -2.27 0.18 15.40
N GLU A 163 -3.23 0.85 14.76
CA GLU A 163 -3.58 0.59 13.36
C GLU A 163 -2.90 1.56 12.38
N CYS A 164 -2.60 1.08 11.18
CA CYS A 164 -2.34 1.99 10.06
C CYS A 164 -3.65 2.56 9.51
N ASP A 165 -3.59 3.72 8.83
CA ASP A 165 -4.78 4.40 8.29
C ASP A 165 -5.66 3.51 7.41
N ARG A 166 -5.03 2.59 6.66
CA ARG A 166 -5.76 1.63 5.83
C ARG A 166 -6.56 0.64 6.66
N CYS A 167 -5.94 0.02 7.67
CA CYS A 167 -6.61 -0.93 8.54
C CYS A 167 -7.66 -0.25 9.42
N PHE A 168 -7.40 0.98 9.87
CA PHE A 168 -8.37 1.79 10.60
C PHE A 168 -9.65 2.02 9.78
N LYS A 169 -9.52 2.52 8.54
CA LYS A 169 -10.67 2.74 7.65
C LYS A 169 -11.43 1.46 7.30
N PHE A 170 -10.72 0.34 7.19
CA PHE A 170 -11.34 -0.95 6.90
C PHE A 170 -12.07 -1.51 8.12
N LEU A 171 -11.55 -1.27 9.33
CA LEU A 171 -12.21 -1.61 10.58
C LEU A 171 -13.53 -0.84 10.72
N GLU A 172 -13.52 0.48 10.48
CA GLU A 172 -14.72 1.31 10.51
C GLU A 172 -15.77 0.86 9.48
N LYS A 173 -15.32 0.46 8.28
CA LYS A 173 -16.22 0.15 7.17
C LYS A 173 -16.74 -1.29 7.16
N PHE A 174 -15.91 -2.26 7.54
CA PHE A 174 -16.19 -3.69 7.37
C PHE A 174 -16.20 -4.47 8.69
N GLY A 175 -15.94 -3.79 9.81
CA GLY A 175 -15.83 -4.44 11.12
C GLY A 175 -14.54 -5.25 11.26
N ASN A 176 -14.57 -6.20 12.21
CA ASN A 176 -13.40 -6.96 12.59
C ASN A 176 -12.84 -7.82 11.44
N PRO A 177 -11.52 -7.84 11.24
CA PRO A 177 -10.91 -8.71 10.25
C PRO A 177 -10.94 -10.18 10.68
N THR A 178 -10.62 -11.03 9.71
CA THR A 178 -10.33 -12.45 9.89
C THR A 178 -8.91 -12.75 9.40
N ASN A 179 -8.45 -13.99 9.61
CA ASN A 179 -7.14 -14.42 9.13
C ASN A 179 -7.09 -14.47 7.60
N CYS A 180 -6.02 -13.91 7.04
CA CYS A 180 -5.69 -14.04 5.63
C CYS A 180 -5.22 -15.45 5.32
N GLU A 181 -5.80 -16.13 4.34
CA GLU A 181 -5.43 -17.51 3.99
C GLU A 181 -4.03 -17.64 3.39
N MET A 182 -3.44 -16.55 2.88
CA MET A 182 -2.10 -16.56 2.29
C MET A 182 -0.97 -16.22 3.26
N CYS A 183 -1.22 -15.34 4.24
CA CYS A 183 -0.17 -14.89 5.17
C CYS A 183 -0.52 -15.08 6.65
N ASN A 184 -1.69 -15.65 6.94
CA ASN A 184 -2.24 -15.93 8.26
C ASN A 184 -2.36 -14.74 9.22
N LYS A 185 -2.16 -13.51 8.74
CA LYS A 185 -2.36 -12.29 9.54
C LYS A 185 -3.85 -12.00 9.68
N ASN A 186 -4.28 -11.56 10.87
CA ASN A 186 -5.64 -11.10 11.13
C ASN A 186 -5.92 -9.75 10.46
N SER A 187 -6.04 -9.75 9.12
CA SER A 187 -6.15 -8.53 8.30
C SER A 187 -6.94 -8.73 7.01
N SER A 188 -7.69 -9.83 6.92
CA SER A 188 -8.66 -10.08 5.86
C SER A 188 -10.00 -9.48 6.27
N PHE A 189 -10.31 -8.30 5.73
CA PHE A 189 -11.59 -7.63 5.96
C PHE A 189 -12.63 -8.14 4.97
N ASN A 190 -13.86 -8.32 5.42
CA ASN A 190 -14.96 -8.75 4.55
C ASN A 190 -15.41 -7.57 3.66
N THR A 191 -14.62 -7.27 2.65
CA THR A 191 -15.10 -6.42 1.56
C THR A 191 -16.06 -7.28 0.77
N GLU A 192 -17.36 -6.96 0.79
CA GLU A 192 -18.40 -7.58 -0.08
C GLU A 192 -18.06 -7.50 -1.59
N ASN A 193 -16.92 -6.91 -1.92
CA ASN A 193 -16.32 -6.91 -3.24
C ASN A 193 -16.03 -8.33 -3.74
N ASN A 194 -16.43 -8.55 -5.00
CA ASN A 194 -16.10 -9.68 -5.89
C ASN A 194 -14.60 -10.07 -5.97
N LEU A 195 -13.69 -9.43 -5.25
CA LEU A 195 -12.27 -9.76 -5.22
C LEU A 195 -12.01 -11.16 -4.65
N ASN A 196 -12.76 -11.60 -3.63
CA ASN A 196 -12.64 -12.97 -3.14
C ASN A 196 -13.07 -13.97 -4.23
N LYS A 197 -14.15 -13.68 -4.99
CA LYS A 197 -14.57 -14.52 -6.13
C LYS A 197 -13.49 -14.63 -7.23
N ILE A 198 -12.72 -13.56 -7.47
CA ILE A 198 -11.65 -13.54 -8.47
C ILE A 198 -10.45 -14.39 -8.03
N TYR A 199 -10.23 -14.57 -6.72
CA TYR A 199 -9.12 -15.35 -6.17
C TYR A 199 -9.60 -16.64 -5.51
N ASN A 200 -10.39 -17.45 -6.21
CA ASN A 200 -10.86 -18.77 -5.75
C ASN A 200 -11.64 -18.75 -4.42
N ASN A 201 -12.37 -17.68 -4.14
CA ASN A 201 -13.07 -17.43 -2.87
C ASN A 201 -12.14 -17.35 -1.65
N LEU A 202 -10.84 -17.12 -1.85
CA LEU A 202 -9.90 -17.00 -0.75
C LEU A 202 -10.12 -15.69 0.03
N LYS A 203 -10.00 -15.76 1.35
CA LYS A 203 -10.02 -14.62 2.28
C LYS A 203 -8.63 -14.01 2.33
N LEU A 204 -8.41 -12.97 1.53
CA LEU A 204 -7.10 -12.33 1.40
C LEU A 204 -7.06 -10.94 2.04
N CYS A 205 -5.97 -10.65 2.76
CA CYS A 205 -5.71 -9.28 3.19
C CYS A 205 -5.33 -8.39 2.01
N TYR A 206 -5.46 -7.08 2.20
CA TYR A 206 -5.14 -6.08 1.17
C TYR A 206 -3.75 -6.27 0.55
N LEU A 207 -2.73 -6.55 1.37
CA LEU A 207 -1.35 -6.71 0.88
C LEU A 207 -1.21 -7.94 -0.02
N CYS A 208 -1.85 -9.05 0.33
CA CYS A 208 -1.87 -10.25 -0.50
C CYS A 208 -2.63 -10.02 -1.82
N ILE A 209 -3.78 -9.34 -1.76
CA ILE A 209 -4.53 -8.94 -2.96
C ILE A 209 -3.67 -8.05 -3.87
N TYR A 210 -2.98 -7.07 -3.28
CA TYR A 210 -2.12 -6.15 -4.00
C TYR A 210 -0.98 -6.87 -4.73
N GLU A 211 -0.25 -7.74 -4.03
CA GLU A 211 0.84 -8.53 -4.63
C GLU A 211 0.30 -9.49 -5.70
N PHE A 212 -0.88 -10.10 -5.50
CA PHE A 212 -1.49 -10.95 -6.52
C PHE A 212 -1.81 -10.18 -7.80
N LYS A 213 -2.49 -9.03 -7.70
CA LYS A 213 -2.80 -8.16 -8.87
C LYS A 213 -1.55 -7.74 -9.61
N LYS A 214 -0.51 -7.40 -8.85
CA LYS A 214 0.79 -6.99 -9.39
C LYS A 214 1.44 -8.14 -10.16
N ASN A 215 1.48 -9.34 -9.58
CA ASN A 215 2.05 -10.53 -10.24
C ASN A 215 1.26 -10.92 -11.50
N ASP A 216 -0.07 -10.95 -11.43
CA ASP A 216 -0.94 -11.22 -12.58
C ASP A 216 -0.69 -10.23 -13.73
N TYR A 217 -0.52 -8.94 -13.42
CA TYR A 217 -0.15 -7.93 -14.41
C TYR A 217 1.20 -8.23 -15.08
N TYR A 218 2.24 -8.58 -14.31
CA TYR A 218 3.57 -8.87 -14.87
C TYR A 218 3.58 -10.13 -15.72
N ILE A 219 2.88 -11.19 -15.29
CA ILE A 219 2.73 -12.43 -16.05
C ILE A 219 2.05 -12.15 -17.40
N LYS A 220 0.91 -11.45 -17.40
CA LYS A 220 0.20 -11.06 -18.64
C LYS A 220 1.06 -10.19 -19.56
N LYS A 221 1.87 -9.29 -19.00
CA LYS A 221 2.78 -8.44 -19.77
C LYS A 221 3.92 -9.24 -20.40
N LYS A 222 4.46 -10.24 -19.69
CA LYS A 222 5.51 -11.14 -20.22
C LYS A 222 4.99 -11.95 -21.41
N PHE A 223 3.83 -12.59 -21.26
CA PHE A 223 3.19 -13.34 -22.36
C PHE A 223 2.87 -12.49 -23.60
N LYS A 224 2.45 -11.24 -23.43
CA LYS A 224 2.21 -10.32 -24.57
C LYS A 224 3.49 -9.95 -25.33
N LYS A 225 4.64 -9.94 -24.67
CA LYS A 225 5.94 -9.66 -25.33
C LYS A 225 6.44 -10.88 -26.08
N GLU A 226 6.30 -12.07 -25.50
CA GLU A 226 6.69 -13.35 -26.12
C GLU A 226 5.89 -13.62 -27.39
N LYS A 227 4.57 -13.38 -27.40
CA LYS A 227 3.76 -13.51 -28.63
C LYS A 227 4.22 -12.56 -29.73
N LYS A 228 4.52 -11.29 -29.40
CA LYS A 228 5.02 -10.31 -30.37
C LYS A 228 6.38 -10.63 -30.98
N SER A 229 7.19 -11.48 -30.34
CA SER A 229 8.52 -11.86 -30.84
C SER A 229 8.49 -13.17 -31.66
N GLN A 230 7.34 -13.84 -31.72
CA GLN A 230 7.13 -15.02 -32.57
C GLN A 230 6.39 -14.69 -33.87
N ASP A 231 5.84 -13.48 -34.02
CA ASP A 231 5.10 -13.01 -35.20
C ASP A 231 5.97 -12.20 -36.20
N ASP A 232 7.29 -12.09 -36.00
CA ASP A 232 8.22 -11.52 -36.99
C ASP A 232 8.78 -12.66 -37.87
N PRO A 233 8.38 -12.80 -39.15
CA PRO A 233 9.00 -13.74 -40.06
C PRO A 233 10.42 -13.24 -40.34
N SER A 234 11.40 -14.06 -39.99
CA SER A 234 12.77 -13.91 -40.46
C SER A 234 12.78 -14.13 -41.98
N GLU A 235 12.94 -13.04 -42.71
CA GLU A 235 13.26 -13.07 -44.13
C GLU A 235 14.73 -13.50 -44.27
N SER A 236 14.97 -14.82 -44.36
CA SER A 236 16.23 -15.37 -44.85
C SER A 236 16.10 -16.83 -45.29
N ASN A 237 16.15 -17.06 -46.61
CA ASN A 237 16.95 -18.08 -47.31
C ASN A 237 16.53 -18.06 -48.80
N SER A 238 17.36 -17.52 -49.70
CA SER A 238 18.47 -18.17 -50.42
C SER A 238 18.03 -18.95 -51.67
N THR A 239 18.74 -18.66 -52.78
CA THR A 239 18.90 -19.44 -54.03
C THR A 239 17.65 -19.51 -54.94
N HIS A 240 17.68 -18.92 -56.15
CA HIS A 240 18.48 -19.35 -57.30
C HIS A 240 18.58 -18.25 -58.37
#